data_AF-A0A925GK54-F1
#
_entry.id   AF-A0A925GK54-F1
#
_cell.length_a   1.000
_cell.length_b   1.000
_cell.length_c   1.000
_cell.angle_alpha   90.00
_cell.angle_beta   90.00
_cell.angle_gamma   90.00
#
_symmetry.space_group_name_H-M   'P 1'
#
loop_
_entity.id
_entity.type
_entity.pdbx_description
1 polymer ?
#
loop_
_entity_poly.entity_id
_entity_poly.type
_entity_poly.pdbx_seq_one_letter_code
_entity_poly.pdbx_strand_id
1 'polypeptide(L)'
;YGEFLQSAEKMATNILADRLATLESQGFVTKQVAADKKSKFTYRLTEKGLDLLPLLMEITLWGAKYSPAGGNATLLQQLATDKEATLTRYRQLVQA
;
A
#
# COMPACT_ATOMS: atom_id res chain seq x y z
N TYR A 1 -11.27 5.76 -7.61
CA TYR A 1 -11.32 4.29 -7.55
C TYR A 1 -10.80 3.57 -8.79
N GLY A 2 -10.73 4.19 -9.98
CA GLY A 2 -10.35 3.47 -11.21
C GLY A 2 -9.06 2.63 -11.11
N GLU A 3 -7.98 3.20 -10.56
CA GLU A 3 -6.70 2.48 -10.38
C GLU A 3 -6.81 1.32 -9.38
N PHE A 4 -7.52 1.50 -8.27
CA PHE A 4 -7.78 0.40 -7.32
C PHE A 4 -8.55 -0.76 -7.95
N LEU A 5 -9.53 -0.48 -8.82
CA LEU A 5 -10.31 -1.51 -9.51
C LEU A 5 -9.50 -2.26 -10.57
N GLN A 6 -8.44 -1.64 -11.09
CA GLN A 6 -7.49 -2.27 -12.02
C GLN A 6 -6.36 -3.01 -11.30
N SER A 7 -6.26 -2.88 -9.97
CA SER A 7 -5.24 -3.56 -9.18
C SER A 7 -5.43 -5.08 -9.16
N ALA A 8 -4.34 -5.79 -8.88
CA ALA A 8 -4.35 -7.25 -8.79
C ALA A 8 -5.29 -7.80 -7.69
N GLU A 9 -5.64 -6.99 -6.68
CA GLU A 9 -6.54 -7.39 -5.60
C GLU A 9 -8.00 -7.60 -6.05
N LYS A 10 -8.41 -6.98 -7.18
CA LYS A 10 -9.75 -7.13 -7.78
C LYS A 10 -10.91 -6.99 -6.77
N MET A 11 -10.86 -5.98 -5.91
CA MET A 11 -11.92 -5.73 -4.93
C MET A 11 -13.19 -5.16 -5.57
N ALA A 12 -14.36 -5.62 -5.11
CA ALA A 12 -15.64 -5.01 -5.48
C ALA A 12 -15.74 -3.57 -4.94
N THR A 13 -16.36 -2.67 -5.70
CA THR A 13 -16.39 -1.23 -5.42
C THR A 13 -16.96 -0.87 -4.05
N ASN A 14 -18.00 -1.57 -3.59
CA ASN A 14 -18.61 -1.36 -2.28
C ASN A 14 -17.65 -1.73 -1.14
N ILE A 15 -16.96 -2.87 -1.26
CA ILE A 15 -15.97 -3.32 -0.27
C ILE A 15 -14.76 -2.39 -0.25
N LEU A 16 -14.29 -1.97 -1.42
CA LEU A 16 -13.21 -0.99 -1.53
C LEU A 16 -13.58 0.33 -0.85
N ALA A 17 -14.79 0.85 -1.11
CA ALA A 17 -15.25 2.09 -0.51
C ALA A 17 -15.31 2.01 1.02
N ASP A 18 -15.84 0.90 1.56
CA ASP A 18 -15.94 0.65 3.00
C ASP A 18 -14.55 0.55 3.66
N ARG A 19 -13.62 -0.18 3.04
CA ARG A 19 -12.22 -0.29 3.52
C ARG A 19 -11.51 1.05 3.51
N LEU A 20 -11.63 1.83 2.44
CA LEU A 20 -11.02 3.16 2.35
C LEU A 20 -11.62 4.13 3.38
N ALA A 21 -12.94 4.09 3.59
CA ALA A 21 -13.59 4.89 4.62
C ALA A 21 -13.10 4.51 6.03
N THR A 22 -12.91 3.21 6.29
CA THR A 22 -12.35 2.73 7.55
C THR A 22 -10.93 3.24 7.75
N LEU A 23 -10.05 3.06 6.75
CA LEU A 23 -8.66 3.54 6.80
C LEU A 23 -8.57 5.07 6.96
N GLU A 24 -9.47 5.82 6.33
CA GLU A 24 -9.58 7.27 6.47
C GLU A 24 -9.99 7.65 7.89
N SER A 25 -11.06 7.03 8.42
CA SER A 25 -11.55 7.29 9.79
C SER A 25 -10.52 6.95 10.87
N GLN A 26 -9.67 5.97 10.61
CA GLN A 26 -8.59 5.57 11.51
C GLN A 26 -7.30 6.37 11.30
N GLY A 27 -7.27 7.29 10.34
CA GLY A 27 -6.14 8.19 10.07
C GLY A 27 -4.95 7.51 9.41
N PHE A 28 -5.15 6.40 8.69
CA PHE A 28 -4.10 5.76 7.89
C PHE A 28 -3.97 6.36 6.50
N VAL A 29 -5.09 6.86 5.94
CA VAL A 29 -5.12 7.54 4.65
C VAL A 29 -5.85 8.88 4.77
N THR A 30 -5.57 9.77 3.83
CA THR A 30 -6.32 11.01 3.60
C THR A 30 -6.97 10.95 2.23
N LYS A 31 -8.15 11.56 2.11
CA LYS A 31 -8.88 11.70 0.86
C LYS A 31 -8.82 13.15 0.38
N GLN A 32 -8.40 13.36 -0.86
CA GLN A 32 -8.31 14.68 -1.47
C GLN A 32 -8.97 14.67 -2.85
N VAL A 33 -9.51 15.81 -3.27
CA VAL A 33 -9.98 15.99 -4.65
C VAL A 33 -8.76 15.94 -5.56
N ALA A 34 -8.84 15.14 -6.63
CA ALA A 34 -7.72 14.97 -7.56
C ALA A 34 -7.42 16.30 -8.28
N ALA A 35 -6.13 16.65 -8.33
CA ALA A 35 -5.67 17.92 -8.90
C ALA A 35 -5.94 18.03 -10.41
N ASP A 36 -5.89 16.91 -11.12
CA ASP A 36 -6.12 16.80 -12.56
C ASP A 36 -7.62 16.72 -12.92
N LYS A 37 -8.44 16.12 -12.04
CA LYS A 37 -9.86 15.85 -12.28
C LYS A 37 -10.69 16.12 -11.03
N LYS A 38 -11.34 17.28 -10.99
CA LYS A 38 -12.22 17.71 -9.88
C LYS A 38 -13.35 16.74 -9.53
N SER A 39 -13.69 15.80 -10.42
CA SER A 39 -14.70 14.75 -10.18
C SER A 39 -14.14 13.46 -9.55
N LYS A 40 -12.83 13.39 -9.29
CA LYS A 40 -12.16 12.22 -8.73
C LYS A 40 -11.55 12.53 -7.36
N PHE A 41 -11.37 11.46 -6.59
CA PHE A 41 -10.64 11.50 -5.32
C PHE A 41 -9.35 10.70 -5.42
N THR A 42 -8.29 11.25 -4.84
CA THR A 42 -6.99 10.61 -4.62
C THR A 42 -6.86 10.29 -3.13
N TYR A 43 -6.39 9.09 -2.83
CA TYR A 43 -6.11 8.66 -1.46
C TYR A 43 -4.60 8.63 -1.25
N ARG A 44 -4.11 9.24 -0.16
CA ARG A 44 -2.69 9.26 0.20
C ARG A 44 -2.48 8.73 1.61
N LEU A 45 -1.42 7.95 1.83
CA LEU A 45 -1.06 7.50 3.17
C LEU A 45 -0.68 8.69 4.06
N THR A 46 -1.06 8.64 5.33
CA THR A 46 -0.56 9.55 6.36
C THR A 46 0.79 9.04 6.88
N GLU A 47 1.48 9.82 7.72
CA GLU A 47 2.65 9.32 8.45
C GLU A 47 2.34 8.04 9.25
N LYS A 48 1.17 7.99 9.90
CA LYS A 48 0.70 6.78 10.59
C LYS A 48 0.57 5.58 9.63
N GLY A 49 0.10 5.81 8.41
CA GLY A 49 0.05 4.79 7.36
C GLY A 49 1.42 4.35 6.88
N LEU A 50 2.35 5.29 6.72
CA LEU A 50 3.73 5.02 6.32
C LEU A 50 4.51 4.23 7.37
N ASP A 51 4.26 4.49 8.66
CA ASP A 51 4.91 3.78 9.76
C ASP A 51 4.49 2.30 9.86
N LEU A 52 3.46 1.87 9.13
CA LEU A 52 3.12 0.44 8.98
C LEU A 52 4.00 -0.31 7.97
N LEU A 53 4.73 0.39 7.10
CA LEU A 53 5.55 -0.25 6.06
C LEU A 53 6.53 -1.31 6.60
N PRO A 54 7.29 -1.07 7.69
CA PRO A 54 8.16 -2.09 8.28
C PRO A 54 7.41 -3.36 8.65
N LEU A 55 6.24 -3.23 9.27
CA LEU A 55 5.42 -4.37 9.68
C LEU A 55 4.90 -5.16 8.47
N LEU A 56 4.44 -4.47 7.42
CA LEU A 56 3.97 -5.12 6.20
C LEU A 56 5.09 -5.90 5.49
N MET A 57 6.32 -5.38 5.54
CA MET A 57 7.49 -6.08 4.99
C MET A 57 7.83 -7.34 5.80
N GLU A 58 7.75 -7.30 7.13
CA GLU A 58 7.91 -8.51 7.96
C GLU A 58 6.86 -9.57 7.65
N ILE A 59 5.59 -9.17 7.51
CA ILE A 59 4.51 -10.08 7.13
C ILE A 59 4.80 -10.71 5.77
N THR A 60 5.35 -9.93 4.84
CA THR A 60 5.73 -10.41 3.50
C THR A 60 6.86 -11.45 3.56
N LEU A 61 7.90 -11.19 4.35
CA LEU A 61 9.03 -12.13 4.54
C LEU A 61 8.59 -13.41 5.23
N TRP A 62 7.79 -13.28 6.29
CA TRP A 62 7.19 -14.43 6.99
C TRP A 62 6.32 -15.25 6.04
N GLY A 63 5.47 -14.59 5.23
CA GLY A 63 4.62 -15.24 4.25
C GLY A 63 5.42 -15.99 3.19
N ALA A 64 6.50 -15.38 2.67
CA ALA A 64 7.38 -16.03 1.69
C ALA A 64 8.09 -17.27 2.24
N LYS A 65 8.43 -17.29 3.53
CA LYS A 65 9.04 -18.46 4.20
C LYS A 65 8.12 -19.70 4.16
N TYR A 66 6.82 -19.51 4.33
CA TYR A 66 5.85 -20.62 4.44
C TYR A 66 4.98 -20.81 3.18
N SER A 67 5.01 -19.85 2.27
CA SER A 67 4.29 -19.89 1.00
C SER A 67 5.17 -19.33 -0.13
N PRO A 68 6.10 -20.14 -0.67
CA PRO A 68 7.11 -19.70 -1.64
C PRO A 68 6.55 -19.13 -2.95
N ALA A 69 5.31 -19.49 -3.30
CA ALA A 69 4.61 -18.99 -4.49
C ALA A 69 3.81 -17.70 -4.26
N GLY A 70 3.73 -17.20 -3.02
CA GLY A 70 2.76 -16.18 -2.60
C GLY A 70 3.26 -14.73 -2.55
N GLY A 71 4.50 -14.46 -2.96
CA GLY A 71 5.13 -13.15 -2.79
C GLY A 71 5.62 -12.50 -4.09
N ASN A 72 5.77 -11.18 -4.07
CA ASN A 72 6.44 -10.45 -5.14
C ASN A 72 7.95 -10.77 -5.08
N ALA A 73 8.45 -11.56 -6.03
CA ALA A 73 9.84 -12.01 -6.07
C ALA A 73 10.85 -10.85 -6.06
N THR A 74 10.54 -9.75 -6.75
CA THR A 74 11.39 -8.55 -6.77
C THR A 74 11.49 -7.90 -5.38
N LEU A 75 10.36 -7.74 -4.70
CA LEU A 75 10.33 -7.21 -3.33
C LEU A 75 11.10 -8.13 -2.37
N LEU A 76 10.93 -9.44 -2.48
CA LEU A 76 11.65 -10.40 -1.63
C LEU A 76 13.17 -10.35 -1.84
N GLN A 77 13.63 -10.21 -3.09
CA GLN A 77 15.05 -10.03 -3.38
C GLN A 77 15.60 -8.72 -2.80
N GLN A 78 14.82 -7.64 -2.90
CA GLN A 78 15.20 -6.33 -2.33
C GLN A 78 15.32 -6.39 -0.81
N LEU A 79 14.33 -6.99 -0.13
CA LEU A 79 14.34 -7.18 1.31
C LEU A 79 15.47 -8.09 1.79
N ALA A 80 15.85 -9.10 1.00
CA ALA A 80 16.97 -9.97 1.33
C ALA A 80 18.35 -9.30 1.13
N THR A 81 18.45 -8.35 0.20
CA THR A 81 19.71 -7.65 -0.10
C THR A 81 19.99 -6.54 0.92
N ASP A 82 19.01 -5.64 1.09
CA ASP A 82 19.10 -4.54 2.04
C ASP A 82 17.69 -4.09 2.43
N LYS A 83 17.28 -4.51 3.62
CA LYS A 83 15.96 -4.21 4.17
C LYS A 83 15.78 -2.73 4.48
N GLU A 84 16.80 -2.05 5.02
CA GLU A 84 16.72 -0.64 5.44
C GLU A 84 16.68 0.29 4.22
N ALA A 85 17.49 -0.01 3.20
CA ALA A 85 17.44 0.71 1.93
C ALA A 85 16.09 0.50 1.22
N THR A 86 15.55 -0.72 1.27
CA THR A 86 14.23 -1.03 0.71
C THR A 86 13.13 -0.27 1.43
N LEU A 87 13.14 -0.23 2.76
CA LEU A 87 12.19 0.55 3.57
C LEU A 87 12.21 2.04 3.20
N THR A 88 13.40 2.61 3.14
CA THR A 88 13.60 4.02 2.79
C THR A 88 13.06 4.32 1.38
N ARG A 89 13.37 3.45 0.41
CA ARG A 89 12.90 3.58 -0.97
C ARG A 89 11.37 3.53 -1.06
N TYR A 90 10.73 2.57 -0.40
CA TYR A 90 9.27 2.44 -0.42
C TYR A 90 8.58 3.62 0.28
N ARG A 91 9.17 4.16 1.37
CA ARG A 91 8.67 5.38 2.01
C ARG A 91 8.70 6.57 1.06
N GLN A 92 9.78 6.75 0.29
CA GLN A 92 9.90 7.84 -0.69
C GLN A 92 8.95 7.69 -1.87
N LEU A 93 8.77 6.47 -2.40
CA LEU A 93 7.84 6.21 -3.52
C LEU A 93 6.40 6.57 -3.19
N VAL A 94 5.98 6.37 -1.94
CA VAL A 94 4.61 6.67 -1.50
C VAL A 94 4.40 8.17 -1.27
N GLN A 95 5.47 8.92 -0.98
CA GLN A 95 5.42 10.37 -0.79
C GLN A 95 5.52 11.15 -2.12
N ALA A 96 5.96 10.52 -3.22
CA ALA A 96 5.98 11.10 -4.56
C ALA A 96 4.57 11.32 -5.15
#